data_AF-A0A924S6A2-F1
#
_entry.id   AF-A0A924S6A2-F1
#
_cell.length_a   1.000
_cell.length_b   1.000
_cell.length_c   1.000
_cell.angle_alpha   90.00
_cell.angle_beta   90.00
_cell.angle_gamma   90.00
#
_symmetry.space_group_name_H-M   'P 1'
#
loop_
_entity.id
_entity.type
_entity.pdbx_description
1 polymer ?
#
loop_
_entity_poly.entity_id
_entity_poly.type
_entity_poly.pdbx_seq_one_letter_code
_entity_poly.pdbx_strand_id
1 'polypeptide(L)'
;MGGEARSFQSGSQSPAGTGLCFEFKDAATFDLGSNTLTLTIDSGTFDWTASDFNGYKFSNLSSGGAWTGYTLSTDFAGLDASRITFTPDAVWVDVQSIVPAPGQSFTITLTAVPEPTQTALLLAGLGALATIARRRRA
;
A
#
# COMPACT_ATOMS: atom_id res chain seq x y z
N MET A 1 -4.77 -18.44 9.39
CA MET A 1 -4.82 -17.04 8.90
C MET A 1 -3.59 -16.87 8.03
N GLY A 2 -3.75 -17.11 6.72
CA GLY A 2 -2.64 -17.20 5.77
C GLY A 2 -2.22 -15.82 5.32
N GLY A 3 -0.96 -15.47 5.54
CA GLY A 3 -0.35 -14.26 4.99
C GLY A 3 -0.20 -14.42 3.48
N GLU A 4 -0.91 -13.61 2.72
CA GLU A 4 -0.64 -13.45 1.29
C GLU A 4 0.73 -12.81 1.11
N ALA A 5 1.53 -13.43 0.24
CA ALA A 5 2.86 -12.94 -0.10
C ALA A 5 2.75 -11.59 -0.83
N ARG A 6 3.00 -10.49 -0.10
CA ARG A 6 3.13 -9.15 -0.67
C ARG A 6 4.55 -9.02 -1.21
N SER A 7 4.69 -8.97 -2.53
CA SER A 7 5.99 -8.85 -3.20
C SER A 7 6.51 -7.42 -3.05
N PHE A 8 7.77 -7.31 -2.62
CA PHE A 8 8.46 -6.05 -2.36
C PHE A 8 9.61 -5.84 -3.33
N GLN A 9 9.76 -4.62 -3.85
CA GLN A 9 10.86 -4.23 -4.72
C GLN A 9 11.43 -2.86 -4.25
N SER A 10 12.69 -2.81 -3.83
CA SER A 10 13.46 -1.55 -3.70
C SER A 10 14.41 -1.41 -4.87
N GLY A 11 14.46 -0.25 -5.50
CA GLY A 11 15.37 -0.05 -6.63
C GLY A 11 15.65 1.40 -7.00
N SER A 12 16.94 1.71 -7.16
CA SER A 12 17.42 2.58 -8.24
C SER A 12 17.39 1.78 -9.54
N GLN A 13 16.76 2.32 -10.60
CA GLN A 13 16.63 1.75 -11.97
C GLN A 13 17.17 0.32 -12.18
N SER A 14 16.29 -0.65 -12.36
CA SER A 14 16.68 -1.95 -12.90
C SER A 14 17.36 -1.77 -14.27
N PRO A 15 18.42 -2.55 -14.58
CA PRO A 15 18.78 -2.78 -15.98
C PRO A 15 17.52 -3.25 -16.71
N ALA A 16 17.18 -2.60 -17.81
CA ALA A 16 15.97 -2.89 -18.58
C ALA A 16 15.87 -4.40 -18.86
N GLY A 17 14.82 -5.06 -18.35
CA GLY A 17 14.42 -6.39 -18.82
C GLY A 17 14.28 -7.52 -17.79
N THR A 18 14.70 -7.37 -16.52
CA THR A 18 14.60 -8.50 -15.54
C THR A 18 13.55 -8.33 -14.46
N GLY A 19 12.93 -7.14 -14.34
CA GLY A 19 11.82 -6.92 -13.41
C GLY A 19 12.16 -7.16 -11.93
N LEU A 20 13.43 -7.29 -11.55
CA LEU A 20 13.87 -7.48 -10.17
C LEU A 20 14.94 -6.42 -9.85
N CYS A 21 14.55 -5.42 -9.07
CA CYS A 21 15.48 -4.49 -8.44
C CYS A 21 16.00 -5.18 -7.15
N PHE A 22 17.31 -5.43 -7.04
CA PHE A 22 17.88 -6.21 -5.94
C PHE A 22 18.76 -5.42 -4.97
N GLU A 23 18.76 -4.09 -5.00
CA GLU A 23 19.64 -3.32 -4.12
C GLU A 23 18.81 -2.48 -3.15
N PHE A 24 18.71 -2.96 -1.91
CA PHE A 24 18.38 -2.12 -0.78
C PHE A 24 19.58 -1.20 -0.54
N LYS A 25 19.44 0.09 -0.83
CA LYS A 25 20.52 1.06 -0.63
C LYS A 25 20.87 1.26 0.85
N ASP A 26 19.84 1.28 1.70
CA ASP A 26 19.96 1.43 3.15
C ASP A 26 19.38 0.18 3.84
N ALA A 27 19.91 -0.15 5.03
CA ALA A 27 19.27 -1.15 5.87
C ALA A 27 17.96 -0.55 6.40
N ALA A 28 16.84 -1.22 6.17
CA ALA A 28 15.53 -0.73 6.54
C ALA A 28 14.65 -1.85 7.09
N THR A 29 13.84 -1.51 8.09
CA THR A 29 12.81 -2.37 8.64
C THR A 29 11.48 -2.03 7.99
N PHE A 30 10.73 -3.07 7.61
CA PHE A 30 9.40 -2.95 7.01
C PHE A 30 8.37 -3.56 7.95
N ASP A 31 7.32 -2.79 8.24
CA ASP A 31 6.15 -3.25 9.00
C ASP A 31 4.89 -3.15 8.13
N LEU A 32 4.20 -4.28 7.98
CA LEU A 32 3.03 -4.44 7.11
C LEU A 32 1.81 -4.72 7.99
N GLY A 33 1.00 -3.69 8.22
CA GLY A 33 -0.29 -3.80 8.89
C GLY A 33 -1.41 -4.23 7.95
N SER A 34 -2.63 -4.30 8.48
CA SER A 34 -3.83 -4.62 7.68
C SER A 34 -4.09 -3.58 6.59
N ASN A 35 -3.84 -2.31 6.89
CA ASN A 35 -3.97 -1.17 5.98
C ASN A 35 -2.79 -0.18 6.05
N THR A 36 -1.69 -0.53 6.70
CA THR A 36 -0.51 0.33 6.81
C THR A 36 0.72 -0.32 6.21
N LEU A 37 1.55 0.49 5.56
CA LEU A 37 2.86 0.11 5.03
C LEU A 37 3.87 1.07 5.66
N THR A 38 4.71 0.58 6.56
CA THR A 38 5.73 1.39 7.24
C THR A 38 7.12 0.93 6.83
N LEU A 39 7.99 1.91 6.59
CA LEU A 39 9.41 1.71 6.37
C LEU A 39 10.18 2.60 7.35
N THR A 40 11.14 2.01 8.04
CA THR A 40 12.07 2.70 8.93
C THR A 40 13.49 2.48 8.45
N ILE A 41 14.30 3.54 8.35
CA ILE A 41 15.72 3.41 8.06
C ILE A 41 16.45 2.99 9.33
N ASP A 42 17.07 1.81 9.32
CA ASP A 42 17.79 1.28 10.47
C ASP A 42 19.24 1.76 10.47
N SER A 43 19.86 1.81 9.29
CA SER A 43 21.20 2.33 9.11
C SER A 43 21.48 2.68 7.64
N GLY A 44 22.45 3.58 7.43
CA GLY A 44 22.74 4.13 6.12
C GLY A 44 22.27 5.59 6.02
N THR A 45 22.96 6.34 5.16
CA THR A 45 22.66 7.75 4.82
C THR A 45 22.94 7.94 3.34
N PHE A 46 22.68 6.91 2.54
CA PHE A 46 23.07 6.95 1.15
C PHE A 46 22.32 8.05 0.42
N ASP A 47 23.04 8.73 -0.47
CA ASP A 47 22.42 9.70 -1.36
C ASP A 47 21.63 8.94 -2.43
N TRP A 48 20.32 9.13 -2.42
CA TRP A 48 19.40 8.57 -3.40
C TRP A 48 19.52 9.36 -4.70
N THR A 49 20.65 9.22 -5.39
CA THR A 49 20.99 9.96 -6.63
C THR A 49 19.83 10.05 -7.62
N ALA A 50 19.66 11.22 -8.23
CA ALA A 50 18.58 11.52 -9.17
C ALA A 50 18.54 10.52 -10.36
N SER A 51 17.35 10.02 -10.65
CA SER A 51 17.00 9.05 -11.70
C SER A 51 15.51 9.19 -12.02
N ASP A 52 14.98 8.55 -13.07
CA ASP A 52 13.54 8.63 -13.37
C ASP A 52 12.65 8.08 -12.22
N PHE A 53 13.18 7.17 -11.41
CA PHE A 53 12.62 6.72 -10.13
C PHE A 53 13.74 6.16 -9.24
N ASN A 54 13.75 6.55 -7.96
CA ASN A 54 14.65 5.97 -6.98
C ASN A 54 13.94 5.82 -5.63
N GLY A 55 13.49 4.61 -5.32
CA GLY A 55 12.81 4.37 -4.05
C GLY A 55 12.14 3.01 -3.93
N TYR A 56 10.95 3.02 -3.34
CA TYR A 56 10.28 1.81 -2.86
C TYR A 56 8.96 1.58 -3.58
N LYS A 57 8.70 0.32 -3.95
CA LYS A 57 7.44 -0.11 -4.54
C LYS A 57 6.82 -1.22 -3.69
N PHE A 58 5.62 -0.95 -3.21
CA PHE A 58 4.73 -1.93 -2.62
C PHE A 58 3.71 -2.35 -3.68
N SER A 59 3.60 -3.63 -3.98
CA SER A 59 2.72 -4.13 -5.05
C SER A 59 1.93 -5.36 -4.64
N ASN A 60 0.98 -5.77 -5.48
CA ASN A 60 0.00 -6.81 -5.15
C ASN A 60 -0.81 -6.44 -3.90
N LEU A 61 -1.10 -5.15 -3.73
CA LEU A 61 -1.89 -4.66 -2.60
C LEU A 61 -3.37 -5.04 -2.76
N SER A 62 -3.82 -5.33 -3.98
CA SER A 62 -5.23 -5.60 -4.27
C SER A 62 -5.71 -7.00 -3.92
N SER A 63 -4.84 -7.89 -3.42
CA SER A 63 -5.18 -9.28 -3.10
C SER A 63 -6.32 -9.42 -2.07
N GLY A 64 -6.48 -8.42 -1.20
CA GLY A 64 -7.57 -8.32 -0.22
C GLY A 64 -8.73 -7.40 -0.61
N GLY A 65 -8.75 -6.85 -1.82
CA GLY A 65 -9.71 -5.84 -2.28
C GLY A 65 -9.02 -4.56 -2.78
N ALA A 66 -9.73 -3.78 -3.60
CA ALA A 66 -9.20 -2.54 -4.14
C ALA A 66 -9.07 -1.45 -3.07
N TRP A 67 -7.98 -0.68 -3.13
CA TRP A 67 -7.78 0.52 -2.33
C TRP A 67 -8.20 1.76 -3.13
N THR A 68 -8.88 2.72 -2.49
CA THR A 68 -9.35 3.95 -3.14
C THR A 68 -8.48 5.16 -2.88
N GLY A 69 -7.60 5.10 -1.89
CA GLY A 69 -6.75 6.22 -1.53
C GLY A 69 -5.70 5.85 -0.51
N TYR A 70 -4.88 6.84 -0.20
CA TYR A 70 -3.80 6.73 0.77
C TYR A 70 -3.65 8.03 1.55
N THR A 71 -3.00 7.94 2.71
CA THR A 71 -2.44 9.08 3.42
C THR A 71 -0.97 8.78 3.74
N LEU A 72 -0.14 9.82 3.73
CA LEU A 72 1.29 9.75 4.04
C LEU A 72 1.55 10.42 5.39
N SER A 73 2.23 9.71 6.28
CA SER A 73 2.86 10.27 7.48
C SER A 73 4.35 10.00 7.39
N THR A 74 5.19 11.02 7.51
CA THR A 74 6.65 10.85 7.39
C THR A 74 7.42 11.92 8.16
N ASP A 75 8.63 11.58 8.57
CA ASP A 75 9.64 12.49 9.09
C ASP A 75 10.81 12.70 8.09
N PHE A 76 10.73 12.13 6.88
CA PHE A 76 11.71 12.34 5.82
C PHE A 76 11.57 13.76 5.28
N ALA A 77 12.61 14.57 5.44
CA ALA A 77 12.62 15.93 4.91
C ALA A 77 12.51 15.91 3.37
N GLY A 78 11.46 16.53 2.83
CA GLY A 78 11.22 16.60 1.39
C GLY A 78 10.43 15.43 0.80
N LEU A 79 10.01 14.45 1.62
CA LEU A 79 9.01 13.46 1.22
C LEU A 79 7.61 14.04 1.44
N ASP A 80 6.83 14.17 0.37
CA ASP A 80 5.46 14.63 0.41
C ASP A 80 4.59 13.86 -0.60
N ALA A 81 3.30 14.20 -0.66
CA ALA A 81 2.34 13.52 -1.53
C ALA A 81 2.69 13.60 -3.04
N SER A 82 3.47 14.59 -3.48
CA SER A 82 3.89 14.70 -4.89
C SER A 82 4.88 13.60 -5.32
N ARG A 83 5.53 12.96 -4.34
CA ARG A 83 6.48 11.86 -4.54
C ARG A 83 5.84 10.48 -4.37
N ILE A 84 4.53 10.43 -4.17
CA ILE A 84 3.78 9.18 -4.05
C ILE A 84 2.96 8.96 -5.31
N THR A 85 3.21 7.84 -5.98
CA THR A 85 2.32 7.35 -7.03
C THR A 85 1.46 6.23 -6.44
N PHE A 86 0.15 6.37 -6.54
CA PHE A 86 -0.81 5.40 -6.00
C PHE A 86 -1.69 4.83 -7.11
N THR A 87 -1.85 3.52 -7.09
CA THR A 87 -2.88 2.79 -7.83
C THR A 87 -3.60 1.84 -6.87
N PRO A 88 -4.76 1.28 -7.25
CA PRO A 88 -5.45 0.30 -6.41
C PRO A 88 -4.63 -0.96 -6.07
N ASP A 89 -3.55 -1.24 -6.81
CA ASP A 89 -2.71 -2.43 -6.61
C ASP A 89 -1.30 -2.13 -6.09
N ALA A 90 -0.83 -0.87 -6.18
CA ALA A 90 0.54 -0.55 -5.83
C ALA A 90 0.73 0.90 -5.36
N VAL A 91 1.75 1.07 -4.53
CA VAL A 91 2.24 2.36 -4.05
C VAL A 91 3.72 2.45 -4.41
N TRP A 92 4.12 3.53 -5.06
CA TRP A 92 5.51 3.89 -5.27
C TRP A 92 5.83 5.12 -4.43
N VAL A 93 6.94 5.04 -3.71
CA VAL A 93 7.48 6.11 -2.88
C VAL A 93 8.81 6.51 -3.48
N ASP A 94 8.85 7.70 -4.10
CA ASP A 94 10.06 8.24 -4.71
C ASP A 94 10.88 9.02 -3.66
N VAL A 95 11.99 8.42 -3.22
CA VAL A 95 12.90 9.03 -2.25
C VAL A 95 14.14 9.60 -2.93
N GLN A 96 14.10 9.83 -4.24
CA GLN A 96 15.23 10.44 -4.94
C GLN A 96 15.60 11.81 -4.34
N SER A 97 16.91 12.03 -4.20
CA SER A 97 17.53 13.23 -3.62
C SER A 97 17.06 13.53 -2.19
N ILE A 98 16.50 12.54 -1.49
CA ILE A 98 16.21 12.60 -0.06
C ILE A 98 17.31 11.82 0.65
N VAL A 99 17.83 12.39 1.74
CA VAL A 99 18.85 11.73 2.58
C VAL A 99 18.22 11.49 3.95
N PRO A 100 17.50 10.37 4.14
CA PRO A 100 16.92 10.06 5.44
C PRO A 100 18.01 9.65 6.42
N ALA A 101 17.83 10.02 7.69
CA ALA A 101 18.69 9.63 8.79
C ALA A 101 18.22 8.31 9.43
N PRO A 102 19.11 7.53 10.05
CA PRO A 102 18.71 6.36 10.84
C PRO A 102 17.67 6.72 11.91
N GLY A 103 16.64 5.88 12.02
CA GLY A 103 15.48 6.07 12.89
C GLY A 103 14.32 6.83 12.26
N GLN A 104 14.53 7.46 11.10
CA GLN A 104 13.44 8.09 10.36
C GLN A 104 12.56 7.06 9.67
N SER A 105 11.30 7.40 9.46
CA SER A 105 10.30 6.53 8.84
C SER A 105 9.26 7.25 7.97
N PHE A 106 8.61 6.46 7.13
CA PHE A 106 7.32 6.84 6.55
C PHE A 106 6.32 5.73 6.70
N THR A 107 5.05 6.12 6.81
CA THR A 107 3.90 5.24 6.84
C THR A 107 2.90 5.67 5.77
N ILE A 108 2.49 4.72 4.95
CA ILE A 108 1.37 4.85 4.03
C ILE A 108 0.17 4.14 4.67
N THR A 109 -0.91 4.88 4.93
CA THR A 109 -2.18 4.30 5.38
C THR A 109 -3.15 4.24 4.21
N LEU A 110 -3.57 3.04 3.85
CA LEU A 110 -4.48 2.76 2.74
C LEU A 110 -5.94 2.87 3.18
N THR A 111 -6.78 3.40 2.29
CA THR A 111 -8.24 3.48 2.48
C THR A 111 -8.92 2.48 1.57
N ALA A 112 -9.65 1.53 2.16
CA ALA A 112 -10.36 0.50 1.40
C ALA A 112 -11.60 1.09 0.70
N VAL A 113 -11.98 0.51 -0.44
CA VAL A 113 -13.32 0.73 -1.00
C VAL A 113 -14.34 0.31 0.07
N PRO A 114 -15.31 1.16 0.46
CA PRO A 114 -16.41 0.73 1.30
C PRO A 114 -17.11 -0.46 0.64
N GLU A 115 -17.22 -1.58 1.35
CA GLU A 115 -17.87 -2.77 0.79
C GLU A 115 -19.26 -2.36 0.26
N PRO A 116 -19.57 -2.66 -1.01
CA PRO A 116 -20.85 -2.28 -1.56
C PRO A 116 -21.92 -2.95 -0.70
N THR A 117 -23.02 -2.23 -0.48
CA THR A 117 -24.18 -2.63 0.33
C THR A 117 -24.86 -3.92 -0.13
N GLN A 118 -24.23 -4.75 -0.95
CA GLN A 118 -24.71 -6.05 -1.42
C GLN A 118 -25.10 -6.98 -0.27
N THR A 119 -24.37 -6.99 0.85
CA THR A 119 -24.78 -7.75 2.05
C THR A 119 -26.04 -7.17 2.67
N ALA A 120 -26.14 -5.83 2.73
CA ALA A 120 -27.33 -5.15 3.21
C ALA A 120 -28.54 -5.36 2.29
N LEU A 121 -28.33 -5.35 0.96
CA LEU A 121 -29.34 -5.59 -0.07
C LEU A 121 -29.76 -7.06 -0.12
N LEU A 122 -28.83 -7.99 0.09
CA LEU A 122 -29.12 -9.42 0.20
C LEU A 122 -29.98 -9.70 1.43
N LEU A 123 -29.60 -9.15 2.59
CA LEU A 123 -30.38 -9.27 3.83
C LEU A 123 -31.74 -8.56 3.70
N ALA A 124 -31.79 -7.38 3.09
CA ALA A 124 -33.04 -6.68 2.82
C ALA A 124 -33.94 -7.48 1.87
N GLY A 125 -33.38 -8.08 0.82
CA GLY A 125 -34.08 -8.94 -0.13
C GLY A 125 -34.63 -10.20 0.53
N LEU A 126 -33.81 -10.89 1.33
CA LEU A 126 -34.26 -12.06 2.11
C LEU A 126 -35.32 -11.70 3.15
N GLY A 127 -35.19 -10.54 3.81
CA GLY A 127 -36.21 -10.02 4.72
C GLY A 127 -37.54 -9.73 4.02
N ALA A 128 -37.48 -9.12 2.83
CA ALA A 128 -38.67 -8.88 2.00
C ALA A 128 -39.34 -10.20 1.57
N LEU A 129 -38.56 -11.21 1.16
CA LEU A 129 -39.10 -12.52 0.80
C LEU A 129 -39.71 -13.26 2.00
N ALA A 130 -39.06 -13.20 3.16
CA ALA A 130 -39.57 -13.82 4.40
C ALA A 130 -40.89 -13.17 4.86
N THR A 131 -41.02 -11.85 4.74
CA THR A 131 -42.26 -11.14 5.10
C THR A 131 -43.40 -11.47 4.14
N ILE A 132 -43.14 -11.56 2.83
CA ILE A 132 -44.14 -11.99 1.82
C ILE A 132 -44.57 -13.45 2.07
N ALA A 133 -43.62 -14.35 2.32
CA ALA A 133 -43.91 -15.77 2.59
C ALA A 133 -44.75 -15.95 3.86
N ARG A 134 -44.50 -15.15 4.91
CA ARG A 134 -45.30 -15.18 6.14
C ARG A 134 -46.74 -14.73 5.91
N ARG A 135 -46.96 -13.71 5.07
CA ARG A 135 -48.32 -13.22 4.72
C ARG A 135 -49.13 -14.22 3.89
N ARG A 136 -48.49 -15.16 3.20
CA ARG A 136 -49.18 -16.20 2.40
C ARG A 136 -49.63 -17.42 3.22
N ARG A 137 -49.17 -17.54 4.47
CA ARG A 137 -49.52 -18.66 5.37
C ARG A 137 -50.52 -18.28 6.47
N ALA A 138 -50.79 -16.98 6.64
CA ALA A 138 -51.87 -16.47 7.48
C ALA A 138 -53.11 -16.24 6.61
#